data_AF-A0A2P1BTA2-F1
#
_entry.id   AF-A0A2P1BTA2-F1
#
_cell.length_a   1.000
_cell.length_b   1.000
_cell.length_c   1.000
_cell.angle_alpha   90.00
_cell.angle_beta   90.00
_cell.angle_gamma   90.00
#
_symmetry.space_group_name_H-M   'P 1'
#
loop_
_entity.id
_entity.type
_entity.pdbx_description
1 polymer ?
#
loop_
_entity_poly.entity_id
_entity_poly.type
_entity_poly.pdbx_seq_one_letter_code
_entity_poly.pdbx_strand_id
1 'polypeptide(L)' 'SDNVVPVFNTMVKQGLLPQNYFSVYLSRNDDQGSEVIFGGIDSSHFTGSITWIPLTS' A
#
# COMPACT_ATOMS: atom_id res chain seq x y z
N SER A 1 1.88 -22.36 -9.63
CA SER A 1 1.75 -20.89 -9.52
C SER A 1 2.20 -20.30 -10.83
N ASP A 2 1.33 -19.59 -11.52
CA ASP A 2 1.46 -19.28 -12.96
C ASP A 2 2.48 -18.18 -13.30
N ASN A 3 3.47 -17.96 -12.43
CA ASN A 3 4.55 -16.98 -12.57
C ASN A 3 4.08 -15.59 -13.03
N VAL A 4 2.92 -15.16 -12.55
CA VAL A 4 2.31 -13.88 -12.92
C VAL A 4 2.98 -12.75 -12.17
N VAL A 5 3.35 -11.69 -12.91
CA VAL A 5 3.89 -10.46 -12.32
C VAL A 5 2.76 -9.72 -11.61
N PRO A 6 2.86 -9.43 -10.30
CA PRO A 6 1.84 -8.65 -9.60
C PRO A 6 1.71 -7.25 -10.21
N VAL A 7 0.49 -6.71 -10.20
CA VAL A 7 0.18 -5.39 -10.79
C VAL A 7 1.07 -4.28 -10.21
N PHE A 8 1.34 -4.31 -8.90
CA PHE A 8 2.23 -3.36 -8.25
C PHE A 8 3.64 -3.35 -8.87
N ASN A 9 4.22 -4.51 -9.16
CA ASN A 9 5.54 -4.61 -9.78
C ASN A 9 5.55 -3.96 -11.17
N THR A 10 4.45 -4.06 -11.93
CA THR A 10 4.31 -3.39 -13.22
C THR A 10 4.27 -1.87 -13.07
N MET A 11 3.50 -1.35 -12.11
CA MET A 11 3.42 0.09 -11.84
C MET A 11 4.77 0.68 -11.42
N VAL A 12 5.52 -0.01 -10.56
CA VAL A 12 6.87 0.37 -10.15
C VAL A 12 7.82 0.39 -11.36
N LYS A 13 7.81 -0.66 -12.18
CA LYS A 13 8.64 -0.75 -13.39
C LYS A 13 8.35 0.37 -14.40
N GLN A 14 7.10 0.79 -14.50
CA GLN A 14 6.67 1.87 -15.40
C GLN A 14 6.85 3.27 -14.81
N GLY A 15 7.28 3.40 -13.56
CA GLY A 15 7.47 4.70 -12.89
C GLY A 15 6.17 5.47 -12.67
N LEU A 16 5.03 4.76 -12.55
CA LEU A 16 3.71 5.38 -12.42
C LEU A 16 3.40 5.85 -10.98
N LEU A 17 4.20 5.44 -10.00
CA LEU A 17 3.95 5.72 -8.59
C LEU A 17 4.86 6.85 -8.09
N PRO A 18 4.33 7.81 -7.31
CA PRO A 18 5.16 8.80 -6.62
C PRO A 18 6.15 8.15 -5.64
N GLN A 19 5.77 7.03 -5.03
CA GLN A 19 6.58 6.26 -4.09
C GLN A 19 6.43 4.75 -4.35
N ASN A 20 7.48 3.96 -4.10
CA ASN A 20 7.48 2.51 -4.38
C ASN A 20 6.97 1.69 -3.19
N TYR A 21 5.83 2.08 -2.62
CA TYR A 21 5.12 1.32 -1.60
C TYR A 21 3.60 1.40 -1.83
N PHE A 22 2.84 0.55 -1.14
CA PHE A 22 1.40 0.67 -1.03
C PHE A 22 0.99 0.64 0.45
N SER A 23 -0.12 1.28 0.78
CA SER A 23 -0.73 1.21 2.11
C SER A 23 -2.10 0.56 2.03
N VAL A 24 -2.47 -0.14 3.09
CA VAL A 24 -3.79 -0.77 3.22
C VAL A 24 -4.46 -0.23 4.48
N TYR A 25 -5.63 0.36 4.31
CA TYR A 25 -6.53 0.69 5.41
C TYR A 25 -7.65 -0.34 5.45
N LEU A 26 -7.83 -0.97 6.61
CA LEU A 26 -8.93 -1.91 6.85
C LEU A 26 -9.94 -1.24 7.77
N SER A 27 -11.13 -0.95 7.24
CA SER A 27 -12.23 -0.48 8.08
C SER A 27 -12.74 -1.62 8.94
N ARG A 28 -13.14 -1.27 10.17
CA ARG A 28 -13.78 -2.22 11.10
C ARG A 28 -15.26 -2.43 10.79
N ASN A 29 -15.86 -1.49 10.05
CA ASN A 29 -17.30 -1.41 9.80
C ASN A 29 -17.56 -1.16 8.30
N ASP A 30 -18.72 -1.53 7.79
CA ASP A 30 -19.03 -1.38 6.36
C ASP A 30 -19.28 0.06 5.90
N ASP A 31 -19.45 1.02 6.82
CA ASP A 31 -19.91 2.38 6.48
C ASP A 31 -18.93 3.19 5.61
N GLN A 32 -17.63 2.89 5.66
CA GLN A 32 -16.56 3.64 4.97
C GLN A 32 -15.75 2.79 3.98
N GLY A 33 -15.89 1.46 4.03
CA GLY A 33 -15.10 0.54 3.21
C GLY A 33 -13.61 0.48 3.58
N SER A 34 -12.89 -0.48 2.99
CA SER A 34 -11.43 -0.60 3.11
C SER A 34 -10.75 0.00 1.87
N GLU A 35 -9.52 0.47 2.02
CA GLU A 35 -8.79 1.16 0.95
C GLU A 35 -7.40 0.56 0.73
N VAL A 36 -6.96 0.53 -0.53
CA VAL A 36 -5.57 0.30 -0.92
C VAL A 36 -5.09 1.52 -1.71
N ILE A 37 -4.03 2.16 -1.23
CA ILE A 37 -3.36 3.26 -1.94
C ILE A 37 -2.05 2.76 -2.52
N PHE A 38 -1.86 2.95 -3.83
CA PHE A 38 -0.58 2.73 -4.48
C PHE A 38 0.21 4.04 -4.56
N GLY A 39 1.43 4.04 -4.03
CA GLY A 39 2.36 5.17 -4.14
C GLY A 39 2.14 6.32 -3.17
N GLY A 40 1.41 6.09 -2.08
CA GLY A 40 1.14 7.09 -1.06
C GLY A 40 0.57 6.47 0.20
N ILE A 41 0.33 7.33 1.19
CA ILE A 41 -0.31 7.00 2.47
C ILE A 41 -1.28 8.14 2.76
N ASP A 42 -2.53 7.82 3.10
CA ASP A 42 -3.46 8.82 3.61
C ASP A 42 -3.32 8.94 5.14
N SER A 43 -2.88 10.12 5.59
CA SER A 43 -2.77 10.46 7.00
C SER A 43 -4.12 10.54 7.73
N SER A 44 -5.25 10.64 7.01
CA SER A 44 -6.57 10.64 7.62
C SER A 44 -6.92 9.29 8.29
N HIS A 45 -6.24 8.21 7.88
CA HIS A 45 -6.53 6.85 8.32
C HIS A 45 -5.76 6.38 9.57
N PHE A 46 -4.86 7.20 10.12
CA PHE A 46 -4.12 6.85 11.34
C PHE A 46 -3.77 8.07 12.19
N THR A 47 -3.49 7.83 13.46
CA THR A 47 -2.97 8.85 14.38
C THR A 47 -1.55 8.48 14.81
N GLY A 48 -0.70 9.48 15.07
CA GLY A 48 0.68 9.26 15.46
C GLY A 48 1.60 9.04 14.26
N SER A 49 2.72 8.35 14.46
CA SER A 49 3.75 8.10 13.44
C SER A 49 3.78 6.65 12.97
N ILE A 50 4.15 6.44 11.71
CA ILE A 50 4.39 5.10 11.15
C ILE A 50 5.72 4.58 11.64
N THR A 51 5.71 3.36 12.18
CA THR A 51 6.92 2.62 12.55
C THR A 51 7.30 1.67 11.42
N TRP A 52 8.46 1.88 10.81
CA TRP A 52 9.00 1.01 9.77
C TRP A 52 9.85 -0.10 10.37
N ILE A 53 9.48 -1.35 10.11
CA ILE A 53 10.24 -2.52 10.54
C ILE A 53 11.00 -3.07 9.33
N PRO A 54 12.34 -3.11 9.36
CA PRO A 54 13.11 -3.67 8.27
C PRO A 54 12.85 -5.18 8.15
N LEU A 55 12.71 -5.66 6.92
CA LEU A 55 12.59 -7.09 6.65
C LEU A 55 13.97 -7.75 6.82
N THR A 56 14.05 -8.79 7.63
CA THR A 56 15.23 -9.65 7.69
C THR A 56 15.14 -10.70 6.58
N SER A 57 16.26 -10.97 5.93
CA SER A 57 16.41 -12.07 4.96
C SER A 57 16.54 -13.43 5.62
#